data_AF-A0A316EGN2-F1
#
_entry.id   AF-A0A316EGN2-F1
#
_cell.length_a   1.000
_cell.length_b   1.000
_cell.length_c   1.000
_cell.angle_alpha   90.00
_cell.angle_beta   90.00
_cell.angle_gamma   90.00
#
_symmetry.space_group_name_H-M   'P 1'
#
loop_
_entity.id
_entity.type
_entity.pdbx_description
1 polymer ?
#
loop_
_entity_poly.entity_id
_entity_poly.type
_entity_poly.pdbx_seq_one_letter_code
_entity_poly.pdbx_strand_id
1 'polypeptide(L)'
;MMDPQTGRDLVRRYVALPQDKRRVLLERLRTQGIDFSILPVTGEWRAGAAAGDELPLSAAQRRMWFLWKLDPAGSAYHLAGMLRLRGALDVSVLQAAFDALVSRHESLRTTFHERDGEAVQRVHAPFSVSIPLDDVTEATLTGHVDAEATAPFDLAHGPLMRVRLLRLATDDHVLLVTMHHIVSDGWSMGVVIDEFASLYAAYASGQP
;
A
#
# COMPACT_ATOMS: atom_id res chain seq x y z
N MET A 1 4.69 23.55 13.54
CA MET A 1 4.08 22.28 13.97
C MET A 1 2.62 22.55 14.28
N MET A 2 1.68 21.85 13.64
CA MET A 2 0.24 22.11 13.80
C MET A 2 -0.24 21.56 15.14
N ASP A 3 -1.03 22.34 15.88
CA ASP A 3 -1.59 21.91 17.15
C ASP A 3 -2.55 20.71 16.97
N PRO A 4 -2.55 19.70 17.86
CA PRO A 4 -3.39 18.51 17.72
C PRO A 4 -4.90 18.78 17.67
N GLN A 5 -5.39 19.82 18.35
CA GLN A 5 -6.79 20.21 18.32
C GLN A 5 -7.17 20.79 16.95
N THR A 6 -6.28 21.63 16.42
CA THR A 6 -6.38 22.17 15.05
C THR A 6 -6.45 21.05 14.01
N GLY A 7 -5.68 19.96 14.20
CA GLY A 7 -5.73 18.78 13.33
C GLY A 7 -7.05 18.03 13.35
N ARG A 8 -7.62 17.85 14.54
CA ARG A 8 -8.93 17.18 14.70
C ARG A 8 -10.06 18.01 14.10
N ASP A 9 -10.03 19.32 14.31
CA ASP A 9 -11.04 20.24 13.78
C ASP A 9 -10.99 20.32 12.26
N LEU A 10 -9.79 20.25 11.68
CA LEU A 10 -9.60 20.18 10.23
C LEU A 10 -10.20 18.91 9.63
N VAL A 11 -9.94 17.76 10.24
CA VAL A 11 -10.50 16.47 9.81
C VAL A 11 -12.03 16.48 9.92
N ARG A 12 -12.59 16.92 11.05
CA ARG A 12 -14.06 17.03 11.22
C ARG A 12 -14.68 17.96 10.19
N ARG A 13 -14.08 19.13 9.97
CA ARG A 13 -14.58 20.12 9.02
C ARG A 13 -14.54 19.60 7.58
N TYR A 14 -13.49 18.86 7.21
CA TYR A 14 -13.42 18.25 5.89
C TYR A 14 -14.47 17.16 5.67
N VAL A 15 -14.65 16.26 6.64
CA VAL A 15 -15.64 15.16 6.54
C VAL A 15 -17.04 15.73 6.35
N ALA A 16 -17.37 16.84 7.02
CA ALA A 16 -18.66 17.52 6.92
C ALA A 16 -18.88 18.34 5.62
N LEU A 17 -17.86 18.49 4.75
CA LEU A 17 -18.00 19.27 3.52
C LEU A 17 -18.58 18.44 2.36
N PRO A 18 -19.44 19.02 1.52
CA PRO A 18 -19.78 18.50 0.19
C PRO A 18 -18.54 18.25 -0.69
N GLN A 19 -18.57 17.22 -1.55
CA GLN A 19 -17.39 16.78 -2.31
C GLN A 19 -16.74 17.88 -3.17
N ASP A 20 -17.53 18.76 -3.78
CA ASP A 20 -17.08 19.91 -4.57
C ASP A 20 -16.30 20.93 -3.71
N LYS A 21 -16.70 21.11 -2.45
CA LYS A 21 -16.06 22.04 -1.50
C LYS A 21 -14.84 21.44 -0.81
N ARG A 22 -14.74 20.11 -0.76
CA ARG A 22 -13.55 19.41 -0.27
C ARG A 22 -12.33 19.82 -1.10
N ARG A 23 -12.39 19.77 -2.44
CA ARG A 23 -11.26 20.14 -3.32
C ARG A 23 -10.74 21.56 -3.09
N VAL A 24 -11.65 22.53 -2.98
CA VAL A 24 -11.30 23.95 -2.76
C VAL A 24 -10.64 24.18 -1.40
N LEU A 25 -11.11 23.49 -0.36
CA LEU A 25 -10.47 23.55 0.95
C LEU A 25 -9.03 23.02 0.88
N LEU A 26 -8.78 21.98 0.10
CA LEU A 26 -7.46 21.34 0.01
C LEU A 26 -6.43 22.16 -0.74
N GLU A 27 -6.81 22.77 -1.85
CA GLU A 27 -5.96 23.73 -2.55
C GLU A 27 -5.55 24.89 -1.62
N ARG A 28 -6.49 25.35 -0.81
CA ARG A 28 -6.24 26.40 0.18
C ARG A 28 -5.29 25.97 1.31
N LEU A 29 -5.40 24.74 1.81
CA LEU A 29 -4.53 24.25 2.87
C LEU A 29 -3.10 23.97 2.37
N ARG A 30 -2.96 23.50 1.12
CA ARG A 30 -1.65 23.34 0.45
C ARG A 30 -0.93 24.66 0.26
N THR A 31 -1.62 25.68 -0.24
CA THR A 31 -1.05 27.04 -0.40
C THR A 31 -0.66 27.68 0.93
N GLN A 32 -1.15 27.16 2.05
CA GLN A 32 -0.77 27.58 3.40
C GLN A 32 0.40 26.77 4.00
N GLY A 33 1.02 25.87 3.24
CA GLY A 33 2.19 25.11 3.66
C GLY A 33 1.91 24.07 4.75
N ILE A 34 0.67 23.58 4.84
CA ILE A 34 0.31 22.54 5.81
C ILE A 34 0.86 21.19 5.34
N ASP A 35 1.79 20.64 6.12
CA ASP A 35 2.30 19.28 5.95
C ASP A 35 1.32 18.28 6.57
N PHE A 36 0.77 17.43 5.72
CA PHE A 36 -0.23 16.44 6.08
C PHE A 36 0.37 15.14 6.65
N SER A 37 1.71 14.98 6.57
CA SER A 37 2.46 13.83 7.09
C SER A 37 2.45 13.71 8.62
N ILE A 38 2.03 14.77 9.33
CA ILE A 38 2.14 14.89 10.80
C ILE A 38 0.80 14.96 11.56
N LEU A 39 -0.35 14.69 10.94
CA LEU A 39 -1.64 14.73 11.64
C LEU A 39 -1.78 13.63 12.72
N PRO A 40 -2.38 13.92 13.89
CA PRO A 40 -2.52 12.94 14.97
C PRO A 40 -3.59 11.87 14.67
N VAL A 41 -3.33 10.63 15.12
CA VAL A 41 -4.27 9.50 15.05
C VAL A 41 -5.36 9.66 16.11
N THR A 42 -6.64 9.50 15.74
CA THR A 42 -7.76 9.55 16.71
C THR A 42 -8.74 8.38 16.52
N GLY A 43 -8.87 7.52 17.54
CA GLY A 43 -10.00 6.61 17.67
C GLY A 43 -9.78 5.29 18.41
N GLU A 44 -10.90 4.67 18.79
CA GLU A 44 -11.04 3.42 19.56
C GLU A 44 -11.26 2.20 18.65
N TRP A 45 -10.81 1.01 19.11
CA TRP A 45 -10.83 -0.29 18.40
C TRP A 45 -12.07 -1.13 18.78
N ARG A 46 -12.77 -1.72 17.81
CA ARG A 46 -13.67 -2.88 18.01
C ARG A 46 -13.28 -4.05 17.10
N ALA A 47 -13.22 -5.27 17.63
CA ALA A 47 -12.79 -6.48 16.91
C ALA A 47 -13.99 -7.32 16.44
N GLY A 48 -13.87 -7.90 15.23
CA GLY A 48 -14.69 -9.01 14.72
C GLY A 48 -15.61 -8.67 13.55
N ALA A 49 -15.20 -9.00 12.31
CA ALA A 49 -16.15 -9.29 11.22
C ALA A 49 -15.59 -10.34 10.27
N ALA A 50 -16.47 -10.93 9.45
CA ALA A 50 -16.16 -11.99 8.51
C ALA A 50 -15.72 -11.45 7.14
N ALA A 51 -15.12 -12.31 6.31
CA ALA A 51 -14.75 -11.96 4.94
C ALA A 51 -15.99 -11.55 4.10
N GLY A 52 -15.93 -10.39 3.46
CA GLY A 52 -17.03 -9.80 2.69
C GLY A 52 -17.81 -8.71 3.42
N ASP A 53 -17.65 -8.58 4.74
CA ASP A 53 -18.27 -7.50 5.51
C ASP A 53 -17.47 -6.20 5.35
N GLU A 54 -18.19 -5.08 5.25
CA GLU A 54 -17.60 -3.76 5.32
C GLU A 54 -17.25 -3.43 6.77
N LEU A 55 -15.95 -3.33 7.02
CA LEU A 55 -15.38 -3.12 8.33
C LEU A 55 -15.06 -1.65 8.56
N PRO A 56 -15.24 -1.11 9.78
CA PRO A 56 -14.74 0.23 10.08
C PRO A 56 -13.21 0.26 9.96
N LEU A 57 -12.67 1.38 9.46
CA LEU A 57 -11.22 1.61 9.47
C LEU A 57 -10.73 1.83 10.90
N SER A 58 -9.49 1.43 11.18
CA SER A 58 -8.78 1.89 12.37
C SER A 58 -8.57 3.41 12.34
N ALA A 59 -8.21 4.00 13.48
CA ALA A 59 -7.90 5.43 13.56
C ALA A 59 -6.77 5.85 12.60
N ALA A 60 -5.72 5.01 12.50
CA ALA A 60 -4.60 5.27 11.61
C ALA A 60 -5.01 5.15 10.14
N GLN A 61 -5.81 4.13 9.80
CA GLN A 61 -6.34 3.97 8.45
C GLN A 61 -7.27 5.11 8.05
N ARG A 62 -8.18 5.58 8.94
CA ARG A 62 -9.04 6.74 8.65
C ARG A 62 -8.24 7.99 8.32
N ARG A 63 -7.16 8.23 9.07
CA ARG A 63 -6.24 9.32 8.79
C ARG A 63 -5.62 9.16 7.40
N MET A 64 -5.05 8.00 7.08
CA MET A 64 -4.42 7.77 5.78
C MET A 64 -5.42 7.84 4.61
N TRP A 65 -6.63 7.33 4.78
CA TRP A 65 -7.73 7.48 3.82
C TRP A 65 -8.07 8.95 3.58
N PHE A 66 -8.20 9.73 4.65
CA PHE A 66 -8.41 11.16 4.55
C PHE A 66 -7.28 11.82 3.75
N LEU A 67 -6.02 11.51 4.07
CA LEU A 67 -4.86 12.09 3.40
C LEU A 67 -4.75 11.72 1.93
N TRP A 68 -5.03 10.46 1.59
CA TRP A 68 -5.11 10.02 0.21
C TRP A 68 -6.19 10.77 -0.58
N LYS A 69 -7.38 11.02 0.00
CA LYS A 69 -8.39 11.87 -0.66
C LYS A 69 -7.94 13.31 -0.87
N LEU A 70 -6.95 13.79 -0.11
CA LEU A 70 -6.37 15.12 -0.33
C LEU A 70 -5.38 15.15 -1.48
N ASP A 71 -4.63 14.06 -1.63
CA ASP A 71 -3.58 13.90 -2.63
C ASP A 71 -3.55 12.49 -3.22
N PRO A 72 -4.51 12.11 -4.09
CA PRO A 72 -4.56 10.75 -4.61
C PRO A 72 -3.35 10.39 -5.49
N ALA A 73 -2.63 11.40 -5.99
CA ALA A 73 -1.43 11.24 -6.80
C ALA A 73 -0.13 11.22 -5.97
N GLY A 74 -0.21 11.48 -4.66
CA GLY A 74 0.96 11.60 -3.79
C GLY A 74 1.54 10.24 -3.39
N SER A 75 2.87 10.19 -3.23
CA SER A 75 3.62 8.97 -2.87
C SER A 75 4.12 8.96 -1.42
N ALA A 76 3.77 9.97 -0.62
CA ALA A 76 4.30 10.15 0.75
C ALA A 76 4.00 8.99 1.72
N TYR A 77 3.04 8.13 1.37
CA TYR A 77 2.63 6.96 2.16
C TYR A 77 2.93 5.63 1.47
N HIS A 78 3.86 5.63 0.52
CA HIS A 78 4.35 4.39 -0.08
C HIS A 78 5.48 3.81 0.78
N LEU A 79 5.47 2.50 0.93
CA LEU A 79 6.55 1.70 1.48
C LEU A 79 7.16 0.93 0.32
N ALA A 80 8.34 1.35 -0.15
CA ALA A 80 9.03 0.71 -1.26
C ALA A 80 10.23 -0.10 -0.75
N GLY A 81 10.19 -1.40 -0.97
CA GLY A 81 11.27 -2.34 -0.70
C GLY A 81 11.94 -2.81 -2.00
N MET A 82 13.24 -3.05 -1.94
CA MET A 82 14.04 -3.57 -3.06
C MET A 82 14.92 -4.71 -2.60
N LEU A 83 14.90 -5.83 -3.32
CA LEU A 83 15.76 -6.98 -3.10
C LEU A 83 16.53 -7.28 -4.37
N ARG A 84 17.85 -7.41 -4.28
CA ARG A 84 18.67 -7.93 -5.38
C ARG A 84 18.80 -9.44 -5.23
N LEU A 85 18.30 -10.18 -6.21
CA LEU A 85 18.27 -11.63 -6.25
C LEU A 85 19.35 -12.11 -7.23
N ARG A 86 20.28 -12.93 -6.73
CA ARG A 86 21.38 -13.49 -7.53
C ARG A 86 21.27 -15.00 -7.62
N GLY A 87 21.53 -15.55 -8.80
CA GLY A 87 21.37 -16.96 -9.13
C GLY A 87 20.13 -17.24 -9.98
N ALA A 88 19.88 -18.52 -10.23
CA ALA A 88 18.71 -18.96 -10.98
C ALA A 88 17.43 -18.60 -10.23
N LEU A 89 16.53 -17.89 -10.91
CA LEU A 89 15.23 -17.47 -10.40
C LEU A 89 14.12 -18.18 -11.18
N ASP A 90 13.26 -18.91 -10.47
CA ASP A 90 12.05 -19.47 -11.04
C ASP A 90 10.88 -18.48 -10.83
N VAL A 91 10.48 -17.82 -11.91
CA VAL A 91 9.42 -16.80 -11.88
C VAL A 91 8.06 -17.42 -11.51
N SER A 92 7.83 -18.70 -11.83
CA SER A 92 6.58 -19.38 -11.47
C SER A 92 6.49 -19.66 -9.96
N VAL A 93 7.63 -19.99 -9.35
CA VAL A 93 7.75 -20.16 -7.89
C VAL A 93 7.60 -18.82 -7.17
N LEU A 94 8.20 -17.76 -7.72
CA LEU A 94 8.03 -16.40 -7.22
C LEU A 94 6.56 -15.97 -7.25
N GLN A 95 5.85 -16.26 -8.35
CA GLN A 95 4.42 -15.99 -8.47
C GLN A 95 3.62 -16.75 -7.40
N ALA A 96 3.86 -18.05 -7.25
CA ALA A 96 3.17 -18.87 -6.25
C ALA A 96 3.40 -18.35 -4.81
N ALA A 97 4.61 -17.90 -4.48
CA ALA A 97 4.94 -17.35 -3.18
C ALA A 97 4.14 -16.06 -2.87
N PHE A 98 4.01 -15.14 -3.83
CA PHE A 98 3.21 -13.93 -3.64
C PHE A 98 1.70 -14.22 -3.60
N ASP A 99 1.21 -15.16 -4.39
CA ASP A 99 -0.19 -15.58 -4.35
C ASP A 99 -0.55 -16.20 -2.99
N ALA A 100 0.37 -17.00 -2.42
CA ALA A 100 0.24 -17.54 -1.07
C ALA A 100 0.21 -16.44 0.01
N LEU A 101 1.07 -15.42 -0.11
CA LEU A 101 1.06 -14.27 0.79
C LEU A 101 -0.27 -13.51 0.74
N VAL A 102 -0.78 -13.20 -0.45
CA VAL A 102 -2.07 -12.50 -0.61
C VAL A 102 -3.23 -13.35 -0.10
N SER A 103 -3.17 -14.66 -0.32
CA SER A 103 -4.17 -15.60 0.21
C SER A 103 -4.21 -15.56 1.74
N ARG A 104 -3.03 -15.59 2.38
CA ARG A 104 -2.88 -15.65 3.82
C ARG A 104 -3.16 -14.32 4.54
N HIS A 105 -2.79 -13.19 3.95
CA HIS A 105 -2.86 -11.88 4.60
C HIS A 105 -4.01 -11.04 4.06
N GLU A 106 -5.08 -10.91 4.85
CA GLU A 106 -6.28 -10.14 4.47
C GLU A 106 -5.96 -8.68 4.12
N SER A 107 -4.99 -8.08 4.83
CA SER A 107 -4.56 -6.70 4.61
C SER A 107 -4.07 -6.47 3.16
N LEU A 108 -3.39 -7.45 2.56
CA LEU A 108 -2.87 -7.36 1.19
C LEU A 108 -3.97 -7.38 0.12
N ARG A 109 -5.15 -7.87 0.48
CA ARG A 109 -6.36 -7.95 -0.35
C ARG A 109 -7.49 -7.06 0.17
N THR A 110 -7.15 -5.97 0.85
CA THR A 110 -8.12 -5.00 1.40
C THR A 110 -8.13 -3.72 0.57
N THR A 111 -9.33 -3.18 0.28
CA THR A 111 -9.50 -1.82 -0.27
C THR A 111 -10.43 -0.97 0.59
N PHE A 112 -10.47 0.34 0.35
CA PHE A 112 -11.11 1.33 1.22
C PHE A 112 -12.14 2.17 0.46
N HIS A 113 -13.31 2.36 1.04
CA HIS A 113 -14.46 3.00 0.40
C HIS A 113 -15.14 3.99 1.35
N GLU A 114 -15.98 4.87 0.79
CA GLU A 114 -16.97 5.62 1.57
C GLU A 114 -18.35 4.97 1.41
N ARG A 115 -19.02 4.70 2.52
CA ARG A 115 -20.43 4.30 2.58
C ARG A 115 -21.16 5.14 3.60
N ASP A 116 -22.27 5.75 3.20
CA ASP A 116 -23.11 6.57 4.08
C ASP A 116 -22.34 7.67 4.85
N GLY A 117 -21.28 8.20 4.23
CA GLY A 117 -20.41 9.23 4.81
C GLY A 117 -19.29 8.70 5.72
N GLU A 118 -19.25 7.40 5.97
CA GLU A 118 -18.23 6.73 6.79
C GLU A 118 -17.22 5.97 5.92
N ALA A 119 -15.95 5.98 6.34
CA ALA A 119 -14.93 5.19 5.67
C ALA A 119 -15.00 3.73 6.14
N VAL A 120 -15.05 2.80 5.20
CA VAL A 120 -15.08 1.36 5.44
C VAL A 120 -14.01 0.64 4.63
N GLN A 121 -13.53 -0.50 5.13
CA GLN A 121 -12.59 -1.37 4.43
C GLN A 121 -13.31 -2.63 3.99
N ARG A 122 -12.96 -3.13 2.81
CA ARG A 122 -13.49 -4.36 2.23
C ARG A 122 -12.35 -5.32 1.97
N VAL A 123 -12.44 -6.50 2.59
CA VAL A 123 -11.53 -7.61 2.39
C VAL A 123 -12.04 -8.45 1.21
N HIS A 124 -11.24 -8.56 0.14
CA HIS A 124 -11.59 -9.31 -1.08
C HIS A 124 -11.16 -10.77 -0.98
N ALA A 125 -11.70 -11.65 -1.83
CA ALA A 125 -11.16 -13.01 -1.96
C ALA A 125 -9.68 -12.99 -2.40
N PRO A 126 -8.89 -14.03 -2.09
CA PRO A 126 -7.55 -14.18 -2.63
C PRO A 126 -7.51 -14.05 -4.15
N PHE A 127 -6.46 -13.42 -4.68
CA PHE A 127 -6.24 -13.22 -6.11
C PHE A 127 -4.77 -13.45 -6.46
N SER A 128 -4.50 -13.70 -7.73
CA SER A 128 -3.13 -13.83 -8.23
C SER A 128 -2.50 -12.46 -8.45
N VAL A 129 -1.31 -12.23 -7.90
CA VAL A 129 -0.60 -10.95 -7.96
C VAL A 129 -0.04 -10.73 -9.37
N SER A 130 -0.23 -9.55 -9.94
CA SER A 130 0.48 -9.20 -11.19
C SER A 130 1.94 -8.89 -10.89
N ILE A 131 2.87 -9.56 -11.56
CA ILE A 131 4.32 -9.37 -11.41
C ILE A 131 4.92 -9.08 -12.80
N PRO A 132 4.88 -7.82 -13.27
CA PRO A 132 5.53 -7.44 -14.52
C PRO A 132 7.03 -7.72 -14.45
N LEU A 133 7.57 -8.27 -15.54
CA LEU A 133 8.99 -8.53 -15.74
C LEU A 133 9.52 -7.62 -16.83
N ASP A 134 10.47 -6.73 -16.49
CA ASP A 134 11.13 -5.85 -17.44
C ASP A 134 12.63 -6.15 -17.51
N ASP A 135 13.18 -6.17 -18.73
CA ASP A 135 14.63 -6.18 -18.94
C ASP A 135 15.20 -4.77 -18.75
N VAL A 136 16.22 -4.65 -17.89
CA VAL A 136 16.84 -3.36 -17.56
C VAL A 136 18.36 -3.45 -17.61
N THR A 137 19.01 -2.29 -17.64
CA THR A 137 20.45 -2.15 -17.45
C THR A 137 20.72 -1.46 -16.13
N GLU A 138 21.95 -1.53 -15.62
CA GLU A 138 22.36 -0.76 -14.44
C GLU A 138 22.10 0.75 -14.62
N ALA A 139 22.18 1.27 -15.85
CA ALA A 139 21.93 2.68 -16.14
C ALA A 139 20.44 3.06 -16.09
N THR A 140 19.52 2.12 -16.37
CA THR A 140 18.08 2.39 -16.36
C THR A 140 17.41 1.98 -15.04
N LEU A 141 18.07 1.15 -14.23
CA LEU A 141 17.54 0.59 -12.98
C LEU A 141 16.92 1.66 -12.06
N THR A 142 17.66 2.72 -11.75
CA THR A 142 17.17 3.80 -10.85
C THR A 142 15.88 4.42 -11.34
N GLY A 143 15.74 4.64 -12.65
CA GLY A 143 14.52 5.21 -13.23
C GLY A 143 13.30 4.30 -13.05
N HIS A 144 13.48 2.98 -13.16
CA HIS A 144 12.41 2.01 -12.88
C HIS A 144 12.05 1.97 -11.39
N VAL A 145 13.05 2.02 -10.50
CA VAL A 145 12.83 2.06 -9.05
C VAL A 145 12.04 3.30 -8.64
N ASP A 146 12.45 4.48 -9.11
CA ASP A 146 11.79 5.74 -8.80
C ASP A 146 10.36 5.78 -9.37
N ALA A 147 10.16 5.29 -10.59
CA ALA A 147 8.83 5.21 -11.19
C ALA A 147 7.89 4.30 -10.40
N GLU A 148 8.37 3.13 -9.95
CA GLU A 148 7.57 2.20 -9.14
C GLU A 148 7.26 2.77 -7.75
N ALA A 149 8.25 3.39 -7.11
CA ALA A 149 8.10 3.98 -5.78
C ALA A 149 7.15 5.19 -5.75
N THR A 150 7.05 5.93 -6.86
CA THR A 150 6.22 7.14 -6.96
C THR A 150 4.88 6.93 -7.63
N ALA A 151 4.67 5.84 -8.36
CA ALA A 151 3.40 5.54 -9.02
C ALA A 151 2.24 5.49 -7.99
N PRO A 152 1.14 6.23 -8.20
CA PRO A 152 0.09 6.37 -7.19
C PRO A 152 -0.66 5.06 -6.96
N PHE A 153 -1.24 4.90 -5.76
CA PHE A 153 -2.19 3.84 -5.47
C PHE A 153 -3.63 4.36 -5.53
N ASP A 154 -4.53 3.59 -6.11
CA ASP A 154 -5.97 3.78 -5.96
C ASP A 154 -6.45 2.96 -4.74
N LEU A 155 -6.69 3.64 -3.62
CA LEU A 155 -7.12 2.97 -2.39
C LEU A 155 -8.51 2.32 -2.48
N ALA A 156 -9.34 2.72 -3.44
CA ALA A 156 -10.68 2.16 -3.62
C ALA A 156 -10.67 0.88 -4.43
N HIS A 157 -9.86 0.83 -5.49
CA HIS A 157 -9.85 -0.30 -6.43
C HIS A 157 -8.68 -1.27 -6.24
N GLY A 158 -7.58 -0.82 -5.64
CA GLY A 158 -6.39 -1.64 -5.45
C GLY A 158 -5.76 -2.13 -6.76
N PRO A 159 -4.84 -3.12 -6.68
CA PRO A 159 -4.26 -3.68 -5.46
C PRO A 159 -3.38 -2.67 -4.72
N LEU A 160 -3.22 -2.84 -3.39
CA LEU A 160 -2.44 -1.93 -2.52
C LEU A 160 -1.04 -2.45 -2.17
N MET A 161 -0.67 -3.54 -2.81
CA MET A 161 0.69 -4.05 -2.95
C MET A 161 0.96 -4.25 -4.44
N ARG A 162 2.09 -3.78 -4.92
CA ARG A 162 2.62 -4.02 -6.27
C ARG A 162 3.94 -4.73 -6.15
N VAL A 163 4.17 -5.66 -7.06
CA VAL A 163 5.42 -6.39 -7.18
C VAL A 163 5.89 -6.22 -8.62
N ARG A 164 7.17 -5.90 -8.79
CA ARG A 164 7.79 -5.81 -10.12
C ARG A 164 9.14 -6.51 -10.10
N LEU A 165 9.43 -7.27 -11.14
CA LEU A 165 10.70 -7.94 -11.32
C LEU A 165 11.47 -7.24 -12.45
N LEU A 166 12.69 -6.82 -12.16
CA LEU A 166 13.59 -6.23 -13.14
C LEU A 166 14.74 -7.20 -13.38
N ARG A 167 15.01 -7.55 -14.64
CA ARG A 167 16.10 -8.48 -15.01
C ARG A 167 17.30 -7.70 -15.54
N LEU A 168 18.43 -7.83 -14.85
CA LEU A 168 19.73 -7.27 -15.26
C LEU A 168 20.53 -8.29 -16.09
N ALA A 169 20.42 -9.57 -15.71
CA ALA A 169 21.02 -10.71 -16.40
C ALA A 169 20.22 -11.99 -16.09
N THR A 170 20.59 -13.11 -16.72
CA THR A 170 19.93 -14.41 -16.49
C THR A 170 19.92 -14.88 -15.04
N ASP A 171 20.90 -14.41 -14.26
CA ASP A 171 21.12 -14.77 -12.85
C ASP A 171 21.24 -13.53 -11.94
N ASP A 172 20.76 -12.36 -12.38
CA ASP A 172 20.77 -11.13 -11.60
C ASP A 172 19.47 -10.36 -11.83
N HIS A 173 18.67 -10.24 -10.77
CA HIS A 173 17.36 -9.61 -10.80
C HIS A 173 17.20 -8.65 -9.63
N VAL A 174 16.32 -7.67 -9.80
CA VAL A 174 15.87 -6.78 -8.73
C VAL A 174 14.37 -6.93 -8.58
N LEU A 175 13.94 -7.37 -7.40
CA LEU A 175 12.53 -7.47 -7.01
C LEU A 175 12.15 -6.20 -6.25
N LEU A 176 11.15 -5.50 -6.77
CA LEU A 176 10.53 -4.35 -6.12
C LEU A 176 9.21 -4.79 -5.49
N VAL A 177 9.02 -4.46 -4.22
CA VAL A 177 7.77 -4.67 -3.49
C VAL A 177 7.34 -3.33 -2.91
N THR A 178 6.26 -2.77 -3.44
CA THR A 178 5.76 -1.46 -3.04
C THR A 178 4.36 -1.61 -2.46
N MET A 179 4.11 -1.00 -1.30
CA MET A 179 2.82 -1.09 -0.62
C MET A 179 2.35 0.30 -0.19
N HIS A 180 1.04 0.50 -0.09
CA HIS A 180 0.54 1.67 0.63
C HIS A 180 0.55 1.42 2.15
N HIS A 181 1.00 2.40 2.93
CA HIS A 181 1.10 2.31 4.40
C HIS A 181 -0.26 2.10 5.11
N ILE A 182 -1.37 2.19 4.37
CA ILE A 182 -2.70 1.92 4.92
C ILE A 182 -2.97 0.42 5.13
N VAL A 183 -2.22 -0.46 4.44
CA VAL A 183 -2.29 -1.92 4.54
C VAL A 183 -1.02 -2.56 5.13
N SER A 184 0.00 -1.77 5.45
CA SER A 184 1.28 -2.27 5.98
C SER A 184 2.04 -1.16 6.73
N ASP A 185 3.13 -1.52 7.40
CA ASP A 185 4.08 -0.62 8.03
C ASP A 185 5.51 -1.14 7.81
N GLY A 186 6.52 -0.40 8.27
CA GLY A 186 7.92 -0.79 8.09
C GLY A 186 8.28 -2.13 8.74
N TRP A 187 7.63 -2.49 9.85
CA TRP A 187 7.84 -3.79 10.50
C TRP A 187 7.21 -4.92 9.70
N SER A 188 5.96 -4.72 9.30
CA SER A 188 5.15 -5.67 8.53
C SER A 188 5.76 -5.95 7.16
N MET A 189 6.43 -4.96 6.55
CA MET A 189 7.23 -5.18 5.34
C MET A 189 8.32 -6.24 5.56
N GLY A 190 9.05 -6.20 6.67
CA GLY A 190 10.04 -7.22 7.02
C GLY A 190 9.41 -8.61 7.12
N VAL A 191 8.26 -8.71 7.79
CA VAL A 191 7.51 -9.98 7.90
C VAL A 191 7.09 -10.52 6.53
N VAL A 192 6.56 -9.68 5.65
CA VAL A 192 6.16 -10.06 4.29
C VAL A 192 7.36 -10.57 3.49
N ILE A 193 8.52 -9.92 3.61
CA ILE A 193 9.74 -10.31 2.91
C ILE A 193 10.32 -11.63 3.46
N ASP A 194 10.36 -11.82 4.77
CA ASP A 194 10.86 -13.06 5.39
C ASP A 194 9.97 -14.25 5.04
N GLU A 195 8.64 -14.04 5.02
CA GLU A 195 7.68 -15.05 4.64
C GLU A 195 7.73 -15.36 3.15
N PHE A 196 7.89 -14.34 2.28
CA PHE A 196 8.16 -14.54 0.85
C PHE A 196 9.39 -15.44 0.64
N ALA A 197 10.51 -15.12 1.31
CA ALA A 197 11.74 -15.89 1.17
C ALA A 197 11.56 -17.35 1.60
N SER A 198 10.81 -17.58 2.68
CA SER A 198 10.48 -18.92 3.19
C SER A 198 9.59 -19.70 2.22
N LEU A 199 8.53 -19.08 1.70
CA LEU A 199 7.62 -19.67 0.72
C LEU A 199 8.33 -20.00 -0.59
N TYR A 200 9.16 -19.07 -1.09
CA TYR A 200 9.95 -19.31 -2.29
C TYR A 200 10.88 -20.51 -2.13
N ALA A 201 11.59 -20.61 -1.00
CA ALA A 201 12.48 -21.74 -0.72
C ALA A 201 11.73 -23.08 -0.62
N ALA A 202 10.56 -23.09 0.04
CA ALA A 202 9.71 -24.27 0.13
C ALA A 202 9.24 -24.73 -1.26
N TYR A 203 8.65 -23.83 -2.05
CA TYR A 203 8.13 -24.13 -3.38
C TYR A 203 9.22 -24.51 -4.38
N ALA A 204 10.39 -23.86 -4.33
CA ALA A 204 11.54 -24.22 -5.16
C ALA A 204 12.09 -25.62 -4.85
N SER A 205 11.87 -26.12 -3.63
CA SER A 205 12.25 -27.48 -3.22
C SER A 205 11.10 -28.49 -3.34
N GLY A 206 9.95 -28.09 -3.90
CA GLY A 206 8.77 -28.95 -4.04
C GLY A 206 8.06 -29.25 -2.72
N GLN A 207 8.28 -28.44 -1.69
CA GLN A 207 7.63 -28.54 -0.39
C GLN A 207 6.39 -27.62 -0.35
N PRO A 208 5.32 -28.01 0.37
CA PRO A 208 4.10 -27.21 0.52
C PRO A 208 4.28 -25.98 1.40
#